data_AF-A0A7S0VFG8-F1
#
_entry.id   AF-A0A7S0VFG8-F1
#
_cell.length_a   1.000
_cell.length_b   1.000
_cell.length_c   1.000
_cell.angle_alpha   90.00
_cell.angle_beta   90.00
_cell.angle_gamma   90.00
#
_symmetry.space_group_name_H-M   'P 1'
#
loop_
_entity.id
_entity.type
_entity.pdbx_description
1 polymer ?
#
loop_
_entity_poly.entity_id
_entity_poly.type
_entity_poly.pdbx_seq_one_letter_code
_entity_poly.pdbx_strand_id
1 'polypeptide(L)'
;VDPARKEKLRSALVKKLLSKYHPGIADSKTEKLVKSEVDRLMNMERVTEDILHEVENKVRRQSNDEIAFIVTNPFKNVTSFKSGASDEWAAMNDMVVRAGFEADTRKATQVLKGKQEFKRLLDEQILEADARKAAEKREKEEDSKRVMGDVKAYVAAMDQKKKDQHVMFDKIRKDREEEMLQTKTRHENALKAKREEEAEETRRRQREQQKEYERLQQKKKDDADKMRRWKLENERNLAEKERLRQVQHREDLEFSRKAQKALDDAEARRLEDLRILNEKMKAKEKYGEILGASNAAIEAEDEARMVKIQNEAKKKAEAQYKERLQREHQKKIEVRQTLDKQVQEQEHRKKEEREAMLRQSDMFKKQAAEAMAEDRRKMQQRRDAQDAYRMQLEDQLRHDVKLRPARELMMSEVERKMNRSFRPR
;
A
#
# COMPACT_ATOMS: atom_id res chain seq x y z
N VAL A 1 15.56 -76.82 49.99
CA VAL A 1 15.75 -76.83 51.46
C VAL A 1 15.58 -78.26 51.93
N ASP A 2 16.57 -78.79 52.66
CA ASP A 2 16.56 -80.14 53.22
C ASP A 2 15.24 -80.43 53.99
N PRO A 3 14.45 -81.46 53.62
CA PRO A 3 13.14 -81.73 54.23
C PRO A 3 13.22 -81.95 55.75
N ALA A 4 14.33 -82.48 56.25
CA ALA A 4 14.54 -82.66 57.68
C ALA A 4 14.67 -81.32 58.44
N ARG A 5 15.17 -80.27 57.78
CA ARG A 5 15.25 -78.93 58.37
C ARG A 5 13.89 -78.22 58.34
N LYS A 6 13.08 -78.43 57.30
CA LYS A 6 11.72 -77.88 57.22
C LYS A 6 10.83 -78.40 58.35
N GLU A 7 10.87 -79.70 58.63
CA GLU A 7 10.02 -80.29 59.67
C GLU A 7 10.41 -79.85 61.09
N LYS A 8 11.71 -79.65 61.34
CA LYS A 8 12.20 -79.06 62.61
C LYS A 8 11.73 -77.62 62.79
N LEU A 9 11.74 -76.82 61.72
CA LEU A 9 11.26 -75.44 61.76
C LEU A 9 9.75 -75.37 62.00
N ARG A 10 8.98 -76.21 61.29
CA ARG A 10 7.53 -76.35 61.46
C ARG A 10 7.18 -76.68 62.92
N SER A 11 7.82 -77.70 63.48
CA SER A 11 7.60 -78.13 64.87
C SER A 11 7.94 -77.02 65.88
N ALA A 12 9.03 -76.27 65.64
CA ALA A 12 9.43 -75.16 66.49
C ALA A 12 8.44 -73.98 66.45
N LEU A 13 7.91 -73.65 65.26
CA LEU A 13 6.92 -72.58 65.07
C LEU A 13 5.58 -72.92 65.71
N VAL A 14 5.07 -74.14 65.48
CA VAL A 14 3.83 -74.61 66.13
C VAL A 14 3.97 -74.56 67.65
N LYS A 15 5.09 -75.06 68.19
CA LYS A 15 5.34 -75.04 69.64
C LYS A 15 5.37 -73.62 70.21
N LYS A 16 6.02 -72.66 69.53
CA LYS A 16 6.08 -71.25 69.97
C LYS A 16 4.73 -70.54 69.93
N LEU A 17 3.93 -70.77 68.88
CA LEU A 17 2.61 -70.14 68.75
C LEU A 17 1.61 -70.72 69.75
N LEU A 18 1.63 -72.04 69.97
CA LEU A 18 0.80 -72.67 70.98
C LEU A 18 1.21 -72.23 72.40
N SER A 19 2.50 -72.12 72.73
CA SER A 19 2.87 -71.63 74.06
C SER A 19 2.36 -70.21 74.38
N LYS A 20 2.10 -69.39 73.35
CA LYS A 20 1.63 -68.00 73.51
C LYS A 20 0.11 -67.87 73.46
N TYR A 21 -0.57 -68.72 72.70
CA TYR A 21 -2.00 -68.55 72.36
C TYR A 21 -2.90 -69.76 72.66
N HIS A 22 -2.39 -70.80 73.33
CA HIS A 22 -3.18 -72.00 73.64
C HIS A 22 -4.27 -71.71 74.70
N PRO A 23 -5.56 -71.97 74.41
CA PRO A 23 -6.68 -71.64 75.30
C PRO A 23 -6.89 -72.66 76.46
N GLY A 24 -5.87 -73.46 76.79
CA GLY A 24 -5.92 -74.48 77.85
C GLY A 24 -6.78 -75.73 77.60
N ILE A 25 -7.42 -75.89 76.44
CA ILE A 25 -8.28 -77.04 76.10
C ILE A 25 -7.60 -77.93 75.05
N ALA A 26 -7.61 -79.25 75.26
CA ALA A 26 -7.14 -80.21 74.26
C ALA A 26 -8.02 -80.18 73.00
N ASP A 27 -7.43 -80.25 71.80
CA ASP A 27 -8.13 -80.17 70.50
C ASP A 27 -8.85 -78.84 70.21
N SER A 28 -8.35 -77.72 70.74
CA SER A 28 -8.91 -76.39 70.50
C SER A 28 -8.95 -76.00 69.01
N LYS A 29 -9.90 -75.14 68.60
CA LYS A 29 -9.91 -74.64 67.21
C LYS A 29 -8.69 -73.76 66.96
N THR A 30 -8.21 -73.07 68.00
CA THR A 30 -6.94 -72.34 67.95
C THR A 30 -5.76 -73.26 67.63
N GLU A 31 -5.68 -74.45 68.22
CA GLU A 31 -4.61 -75.41 67.91
C GLU A 31 -4.65 -75.90 66.46
N LYS A 32 -5.84 -76.22 65.95
CA LYS A 32 -6.05 -76.61 64.54
C LYS A 32 -5.68 -75.49 63.58
N LEU A 33 -6.05 -74.25 63.92
CA LEU A 33 -5.73 -73.07 63.14
C LEU A 33 -4.21 -72.83 63.08
N VAL A 34 -3.52 -72.89 64.22
CA VAL A 34 -2.05 -72.71 64.28
C VAL A 34 -1.33 -73.74 63.42
N LYS A 35 -1.73 -75.03 63.49
CA LYS A 35 -1.14 -76.08 62.63
C LYS A 35 -1.37 -75.76 61.15
N SER A 36 -2.59 -75.39 60.75
CA SER A 36 -2.92 -75.09 59.35
C SER A 36 -2.20 -73.86 58.78
N GLU A 37 -2.05 -72.78 59.57
CA GLU A 37 -1.39 -71.55 59.10
C GLU A 37 0.14 -71.70 59.08
N VAL A 38 0.72 -72.46 60.01
CA VAL A 38 2.16 -72.81 59.92
C VAL A 38 2.41 -73.68 58.69
N ASP A 39 1.53 -74.63 58.38
CA ASP A 39 1.65 -75.43 57.15
C ASP A 39 1.53 -74.58 55.89
N ARG A 40 0.64 -73.57 55.90
CA ARG A 40 0.52 -72.59 54.82
C ARG A 40 1.82 -71.81 54.64
N LEU A 41 2.41 -71.30 55.73
CA LEU A 41 3.67 -70.54 55.70
C LEU A 41 4.86 -71.37 55.20
N MET A 42 4.93 -72.65 55.55
CA MET A 42 6.01 -73.54 55.12
C MET A 42 5.97 -73.89 53.62
N ASN A 43 4.81 -73.71 52.99
CA ASN A 43 4.58 -73.97 51.57
C ASN A 43 4.69 -72.70 50.70
N MET A 44 4.84 -71.51 51.28
CA MET A 44 5.06 -70.27 50.54
C MET A 44 6.54 -70.12 50.15
N GLU A 45 6.81 -69.69 48.91
CA GLU A 45 8.17 -69.48 48.40
C GLU A 45 8.87 -68.28 49.06
N ARG A 46 8.11 -67.26 49.48
CA ARG A 46 8.61 -66.08 50.17
C ARG A 46 7.59 -65.62 51.21
N VAL A 47 8.01 -65.57 52.48
CA VAL A 47 7.19 -65.07 53.59
C VAL A 47 7.63 -63.64 53.90
N THR A 48 6.71 -62.67 53.78
CA THR A 48 6.92 -61.28 54.17
C THR A 48 6.46 -61.05 55.61
N GLU A 49 6.93 -59.96 56.23
CA GLU A 49 6.57 -59.58 57.60
C GLU A 49 5.07 -59.29 57.75
N ASP A 50 4.44 -58.70 56.73
CA ASP A 50 2.99 -58.46 56.69
C ASP A 50 2.18 -59.76 56.81
N ILE A 51 2.63 -60.84 56.15
CA ILE A 51 1.97 -62.15 56.18
C ILE A 51 2.12 -62.78 57.58
N LEU A 52 3.28 -62.61 58.23
CA LEU A 52 3.48 -63.07 59.61
C LEU A 52 2.57 -62.32 60.59
N HIS A 53 2.42 -61.01 60.43
CA HIS A 53 1.49 -60.20 61.22
C HIS A 53 0.03 -60.57 60.99
N GLU A 54 -0.36 -60.86 59.74
CA GLU A 54 -1.71 -61.34 59.42
C GLU A 54 -2.02 -62.67 60.14
N VAL A 55 -1.09 -63.63 60.06
CA VAL A 55 -1.24 -64.93 60.72
C VAL A 55 -1.28 -64.78 62.25
N GLU A 56 -0.40 -63.96 62.85
CA GLU A 56 -0.44 -63.71 64.29
C GLU A 56 -1.76 -63.06 64.73
N ASN A 57 -2.26 -62.07 63.98
CA ASN A 57 -3.53 -61.42 64.27
C ASN A 57 -4.72 -62.38 64.17
N LYS A 58 -4.70 -63.29 63.18
CA LYS A 58 -5.74 -64.31 63.00
C LYS A 58 -5.75 -65.32 64.15
N VAL A 59 -4.58 -65.81 64.56
CA VAL A 59 -4.42 -66.71 65.71
C VAL A 59 -4.83 -66.02 67.02
N ARG A 60 -4.42 -64.76 67.22
CA ARG A 60 -4.78 -63.98 68.41
C ARG A 60 -6.29 -63.76 68.52
N ARG A 61 -6.97 -63.39 67.43
CA ARG A 61 -8.43 -63.21 67.42
C ARG A 61 -9.15 -64.50 67.79
N GLN A 62 -8.80 -65.61 67.15
CA GLN A 62 -9.41 -66.91 67.43
C GLN A 62 -9.20 -67.35 68.89
N SER A 63 -7.98 -67.16 69.42
CA SER A 63 -7.65 -67.48 70.82
C SER A 63 -8.47 -66.62 71.80
N ASN A 64 -8.55 -65.31 71.55
CA ASN A 64 -9.32 -64.38 72.38
C ASN A 64 -10.83 -64.69 72.34
N ASP A 65 -11.37 -65.05 71.17
CA ASP A 65 -12.78 -65.42 71.03
C ASP A 65 -13.09 -66.72 71.79
N GLU A 66 -12.20 -67.71 71.76
CA GLU A 66 -12.35 -68.94 72.54
C GLU A 66 -12.22 -68.68 74.05
N ILE A 67 -11.25 -67.87 74.48
CA ILE A 67 -11.10 -67.47 75.88
C ILE A 67 -12.34 -66.69 76.35
N ALA A 68 -12.83 -65.74 75.55
CA ALA A 68 -14.04 -64.98 75.84
C ALA A 68 -15.27 -65.91 75.94
N PHE A 69 -15.38 -66.91 75.07
CA PHE A 69 -16.44 -67.92 75.15
C PHE A 69 -16.38 -68.75 76.45
N ILE A 70 -15.18 -69.14 76.88
CA ILE A 70 -14.97 -69.85 78.16
C ILE A 70 -15.33 -68.94 79.35
N VAL A 71 -14.93 -67.67 79.33
CA VAL A 71 -15.16 -66.72 80.42
C VAL A 71 -16.63 -66.28 80.52
N THR A 72 -17.35 -66.15 79.39
CA THR A 72 -18.74 -65.68 79.35
C THR A 72 -19.79 -66.77 79.62
N ASN A 73 -19.43 -68.06 79.57
CA ASN A 73 -20.33 -69.17 79.89
C ASN A 73 -19.80 -70.09 81.00
N PRO A 74 -19.60 -69.61 82.24
CA PRO A 74 -19.15 -70.46 83.34
C PRO A 74 -20.22 -71.49 83.79
N PHE A 75 -21.51 -71.24 83.49
CA PHE A 75 -22.63 -72.01 84.05
C PHE A 75 -23.23 -73.09 83.14
N LYS A 76 -22.88 -73.16 81.85
CA LYS A 76 -23.42 -74.20 80.94
C LYS A 76 -23.01 -75.64 81.30
N ASN A 77 -22.05 -75.80 82.21
CA ASN A 77 -21.63 -77.10 82.73
C ASN A 77 -22.12 -77.40 84.16
N VAL A 78 -22.91 -76.52 84.81
CA VAL A 78 -23.26 -76.68 86.25
C VAL A 78 -24.77 -76.84 86.52
N THR A 79 -25.68 -76.60 85.57
CA THR A 79 -27.14 -76.65 85.83
C THR A 79 -27.92 -77.66 85.00
N SER A 80 -27.44 -78.89 84.85
CA SER A 80 -28.27 -80.02 84.39
C SER A 80 -28.69 -80.97 85.52
N PHE A 81 -28.40 -80.65 86.78
CA PHE A 81 -28.83 -81.46 87.92
C PHE A 81 -30.05 -80.90 88.63
N LYS A 82 -31.16 -81.63 88.45
CA LYS A 82 -32.31 -81.79 89.36
C LYS A 82 -33.09 -80.52 89.74
N SER A 83 -34.30 -80.41 89.18
CA SER A 83 -35.50 -80.39 90.03
C SER A 83 -36.73 -80.70 89.18
N GLY A 84 -37.25 -81.91 89.36
CA GLY A 84 -38.69 -82.13 89.26
C GLY A 84 -39.29 -81.72 90.59
N ALA A 85 -40.12 -80.69 90.59
CA ALA A 85 -41.08 -80.43 91.66
C ALA A 85 -42.12 -79.44 91.14
N SER A 86 -43.38 -79.87 91.13
CA SER A 86 -44.57 -79.06 90.88
C SER A 86 -44.79 -78.10 92.06
N ASP A 87 -43.96 -77.06 92.12
CA ASP A 87 -44.04 -76.01 93.13
C ASP A 87 -44.60 -74.74 92.47
N GLU A 88 -45.62 -74.13 93.08
CA GLU A 88 -46.26 -72.91 92.59
C GLU A 88 -45.24 -71.77 92.44
N TRP A 89 -44.15 -71.82 93.20
CA TRP A 89 -42.98 -70.94 93.06
C TRP A 89 -42.22 -71.14 91.75
N ALA A 90 -42.09 -72.36 91.25
CA ALA A 90 -41.48 -72.64 89.95
C ALA A 90 -42.37 -72.12 88.81
N ALA A 91 -43.69 -72.26 88.93
CA ALA A 91 -44.64 -71.69 87.97
C ALA A 91 -44.64 -70.15 87.98
N MET A 92 -44.50 -69.53 89.16
CA MET A 92 -44.41 -68.07 89.29
C MET A 92 -43.07 -67.54 88.76
N ASN A 93 -41.97 -68.25 89.00
CA ASN A 93 -40.67 -67.93 88.37
C ASN A 93 -40.74 -68.09 86.85
N ASP A 94 -41.37 -69.14 86.33
CA ASP A 94 -41.61 -69.32 84.90
C ASP A 94 -42.45 -68.18 84.31
N MET A 95 -43.45 -67.68 85.04
CA MET A 95 -44.23 -66.50 84.63
C MET A 95 -43.40 -65.22 84.63
N VAL A 96 -42.56 -64.98 85.65
CA VAL A 96 -41.68 -63.80 85.71
C VAL A 96 -40.62 -63.86 84.61
N VAL A 97 -40.05 -65.04 84.36
CA VAL A 97 -39.09 -65.28 83.26
C VAL A 97 -39.79 -65.09 81.91
N ARG A 98 -41.01 -65.62 81.70
CA ARG A 98 -41.79 -65.37 80.47
C ARG A 98 -42.12 -63.88 80.30
N ALA A 99 -42.55 -63.19 81.34
CA ALA A 99 -42.82 -61.75 81.29
C ALA A 99 -41.55 -60.94 80.98
N GLY A 100 -40.39 -61.37 81.51
CA GLY A 100 -39.07 -60.83 81.16
C GLY A 100 -38.72 -61.04 79.69
N PHE A 101 -38.89 -62.27 79.18
CA PHE A 101 -38.71 -62.57 77.74
C PHE A 101 -39.68 -61.78 76.86
N GLU A 102 -40.94 -61.60 77.27
CA GLU A 102 -41.91 -60.79 76.56
C GLU A 102 -41.55 -59.30 76.58
N ALA A 103 -41.05 -58.77 77.70
CA ALA A 103 -40.57 -57.41 77.80
C ALA A 103 -39.31 -57.18 76.93
N ASP A 104 -38.38 -58.13 76.92
CA ASP A 104 -37.17 -58.07 76.10
C ASP A 104 -37.46 -58.23 74.62
N THR A 105 -38.42 -59.08 74.24
CA THR A 105 -38.89 -59.17 72.84
C THR A 105 -39.65 -57.91 72.42
N ARG A 106 -40.42 -57.26 73.29
CA ARG A 106 -41.03 -55.94 73.03
C ARG A 106 -39.98 -54.83 72.86
N LYS A 107 -38.95 -54.80 73.70
CA LYS A 107 -37.82 -53.86 73.54
C LYS A 107 -37.04 -54.13 72.25
N ALA A 108 -36.75 -55.40 71.95
CA ALA A 108 -36.05 -55.79 70.73
C ALA A 108 -36.84 -55.40 69.48
N THR A 109 -38.17 -55.60 69.47
CA THR A 109 -39.04 -55.19 68.36
C THR A 109 -39.15 -53.67 68.24
N GLN A 110 -39.21 -52.91 69.33
CA GLN A 110 -39.15 -51.44 69.29
C GLN A 110 -37.81 -50.94 68.72
N VAL A 111 -36.68 -51.52 69.13
CA VAL A 111 -35.36 -51.19 68.57
C VAL A 111 -35.30 -51.53 67.08
N LEU A 112 -35.88 -52.65 66.66
CA LEU A 112 -35.96 -53.04 65.25
C LEU A 112 -36.81 -52.05 64.43
N LYS A 113 -37.97 -51.63 64.94
CA LYS A 113 -38.81 -50.60 64.31
C LYS A 113 -38.08 -49.27 64.21
N GLY A 114 -37.43 -48.81 65.29
CA GLY A 114 -36.63 -47.59 65.28
C GLY A 114 -35.46 -47.64 64.29
N LYS A 115 -34.78 -48.80 64.18
CA LYS A 115 -33.74 -49.02 63.16
C LYS A 115 -34.30 -48.99 61.73
N GLN A 116 -35.49 -49.56 61.50
CA GLN A 116 -36.14 -49.54 60.18
C GLN A 116 -36.57 -48.12 59.78
N GLU A 117 -37.15 -47.35 60.71
CA GLU A 117 -37.53 -45.95 60.49
C GLU A 117 -36.31 -45.07 60.23
N PHE A 118 -35.25 -45.23 61.03
CA PHE A 118 -33.99 -44.51 60.84
C PHE A 118 -33.34 -44.84 59.49
N LYS A 119 -33.32 -46.13 59.11
CA LYS A 119 -32.83 -46.54 57.80
C LYS A 119 -33.66 -45.90 56.67
N ARG A 120 -34.99 -45.90 56.79
CA ARG A 120 -35.88 -45.27 55.80
C ARG A 120 -35.58 -43.78 55.64
N LEU A 121 -35.39 -43.06 56.74
CA LEU A 121 -35.02 -41.64 56.75
C LEU A 121 -33.65 -41.39 56.09
N LEU A 122 -32.66 -42.25 56.36
CA LEU A 122 -31.35 -42.20 55.71
C LEU A 122 -31.46 -42.44 54.20
N ASP A 123 -32.21 -43.47 53.79
CA ASP A 123 -32.43 -43.80 52.39
C ASP A 123 -33.14 -42.63 51.66
N GLU A 124 -34.09 -41.96 52.32
CA GLU A 124 -34.79 -40.78 51.81
C GLU A 124 -33.85 -39.56 51.66
N GLN A 125 -32.98 -39.30 52.65
CA GLN A 125 -31.97 -38.24 52.57
C GLN A 125 -30.93 -38.49 51.47
N ILE A 126 -30.52 -39.75 51.28
CA ILE A 126 -29.60 -40.12 50.20
C ILE A 126 -30.27 -39.90 48.84
N LEU A 127 -31.52 -40.34 48.68
CA LEU A 127 -32.30 -40.09 47.47
C LEU A 127 -32.46 -38.61 47.15
N GLU A 128 -32.75 -37.78 48.15
CA GLU A 128 -32.87 -36.33 47.96
C GLU A 128 -31.52 -35.69 47.58
N ALA A 129 -30.43 -36.11 48.24
CA ALA A 129 -29.08 -35.63 47.92
C ALA A 129 -28.66 -36.03 46.50
N ASP A 130 -28.95 -37.25 46.07
CA ASP A 130 -28.65 -37.74 44.72
C ASP A 130 -29.54 -37.05 43.68
N ALA A 131 -30.81 -36.78 43.99
CA ALA A 131 -31.69 -35.99 43.13
C ALA A 131 -31.16 -34.55 42.93
N ARG A 132 -30.68 -33.90 44.01
CA ARG A 132 -30.06 -32.57 43.93
C ARG A 132 -28.78 -32.58 43.09
N LYS A 133 -27.90 -33.57 43.29
CA LYS A 133 -26.68 -33.74 42.47
C LYS A 133 -27.00 -33.97 41.00
N ALA A 134 -28.02 -34.78 40.71
CA ALA A 134 -28.46 -35.02 39.34
C ALA A 134 -29.04 -33.75 38.68
N ALA A 135 -29.80 -32.95 39.43
CA ALA A 135 -30.32 -31.67 38.96
C ALA A 135 -29.19 -30.66 38.69
N GLU A 136 -28.25 -30.49 39.62
CA GLU A 136 -27.09 -29.60 39.46
C GLU A 136 -26.21 -30.03 38.26
N LYS A 137 -26.05 -31.34 38.05
CA LYS A 137 -25.32 -31.85 36.89
C LYS A 137 -26.03 -31.51 35.57
N ARG A 138 -27.36 -31.63 35.53
CA ARG A 138 -28.15 -31.24 34.35
C ARG A 138 -28.07 -29.74 34.07
N GLU A 139 -28.17 -28.91 35.11
CA GLU A 139 -28.02 -27.46 34.98
C GLU A 139 -26.64 -27.08 34.45
N LYS A 140 -25.57 -27.69 34.97
CA LYS A 140 -24.20 -27.50 34.44
C LYS A 140 -24.05 -27.96 32.98
N GLU A 141 -24.69 -29.06 32.60
CA GLU A 141 -24.69 -29.53 31.21
C GLU A 141 -25.47 -28.58 30.28
N GLU A 142 -26.58 -28.01 30.74
CA GLU A 142 -27.34 -27.00 30.00
C GLU A 142 -26.57 -25.68 29.86
N ASP A 143 -25.94 -25.20 30.92
CA ASP A 143 -25.09 -24.00 30.87
C ASP A 143 -23.86 -24.23 29.98
N SER A 144 -23.23 -25.40 30.05
CA SER A 144 -22.15 -25.77 29.12
C SER A 144 -22.62 -25.75 27.66
N LYS A 145 -23.83 -26.26 27.38
CA LYS A 145 -24.44 -26.18 26.03
C LYS A 145 -24.72 -24.74 25.60
N ARG A 146 -25.18 -23.87 26.51
CA ARG A 146 -25.40 -22.44 26.24
C ARG A 146 -24.09 -21.73 25.91
N VAL A 147 -23.06 -21.90 26.74
CA VAL A 147 -21.73 -21.33 26.51
C VAL A 147 -21.14 -21.82 25.18
N MET A 148 -21.26 -23.11 24.87
CA MET A 148 -20.83 -23.65 23.57
C MET A 148 -21.63 -23.07 22.40
N GLY A 149 -22.93 -22.80 22.59
CA GLY A 149 -23.78 -22.09 21.63
C GLY A 149 -23.28 -20.67 21.37
N ASP A 150 -23.02 -19.91 22.43
CA ASP A 150 -22.54 -18.53 22.36
C ASP A 150 -21.15 -18.44 21.71
N VAL A 151 -20.24 -19.37 22.05
CA VAL A 151 -18.92 -19.45 21.41
C VAL A 151 -19.05 -19.74 19.92
N LYS A 152 -19.93 -20.69 19.51
CA LYS A 152 -20.18 -20.97 18.09
C LYS A 152 -20.77 -19.76 17.37
N ALA A 153 -21.72 -19.05 17.99
CA ALA A 153 -22.32 -17.86 17.42
C ALA A 153 -21.28 -16.73 17.25
N TYR A 154 -20.41 -16.53 18.24
CA TYR A 154 -19.31 -15.57 18.18
C TYR A 154 -18.31 -15.91 17.05
N VAL A 155 -17.91 -17.18 16.93
CA VAL A 155 -17.01 -17.63 15.85
C VAL A 155 -17.66 -17.40 14.49
N ALA A 156 -18.93 -17.76 14.32
CA ALA A 156 -19.67 -17.52 13.08
C ALA A 156 -19.77 -16.02 12.73
N ALA A 157 -20.01 -15.15 13.72
CA ALA A 157 -20.04 -13.70 13.54
C ALA A 157 -18.65 -13.15 13.13
N MET A 158 -17.57 -13.66 13.73
CA MET A 158 -16.20 -13.28 13.37
C MET A 158 -15.82 -13.73 11.97
N ASP A 159 -16.22 -14.94 11.56
CA ASP A 159 -15.99 -15.43 10.20
C ASP A 159 -16.82 -14.65 9.18
N GLN A 160 -18.05 -14.27 9.52
CA GLN A 160 -18.84 -13.39 8.67
C GLN A 160 -18.18 -12.01 8.51
N LYS A 161 -17.70 -11.42 9.61
CA LYS A 161 -16.96 -10.14 9.57
C LYS A 161 -15.71 -10.22 8.69
N LYS A 162 -14.98 -11.34 8.73
CA LYS A 162 -13.83 -11.58 7.81
C LYS A 162 -14.28 -11.66 6.36
N LYS A 163 -15.37 -12.37 6.07
CA LYS A 163 -15.93 -12.44 4.71
C LYS A 163 -16.33 -11.06 4.21
N ASP A 164 -17.00 -10.26 5.04
CA ASP A 164 -17.41 -8.90 4.68
C ASP A 164 -16.20 -7.99 4.45
N GLN A 165 -15.14 -8.13 5.26
CA GLN A 165 -13.86 -7.45 5.03
C GLN A 165 -13.21 -7.86 3.71
N HIS A 166 -13.20 -9.16 3.38
CA HIS A 166 -12.69 -9.64 2.09
C HIS A 166 -13.48 -9.06 0.91
N VAL A 167 -14.82 -9.06 0.98
CA VAL A 167 -15.66 -8.43 -0.04
C VAL A 167 -15.37 -6.93 -0.17
N MET A 168 -15.16 -6.23 0.93
CA MET A 168 -14.77 -4.82 0.92
C MET A 168 -13.42 -4.62 0.23
N PHE A 169 -12.42 -5.45 0.54
CA PHE A 169 -11.10 -5.36 -0.10
C PHE A 169 -11.14 -5.70 -1.58
N ASP A 170 -11.94 -6.69 -1.98
CA ASP A 170 -12.13 -7.03 -3.39
C ASP A 170 -12.83 -5.91 -4.15
N LYS A 171 -13.81 -5.22 -3.52
CA LYS A 171 -14.43 -4.03 -4.09
C LYS A 171 -13.40 -2.91 -4.29
N ILE A 172 -12.59 -2.60 -3.28
CA ILE A 172 -11.52 -1.59 -3.39
C ILE A 172 -10.51 -1.96 -4.48
N ARG A 173 -10.20 -3.25 -4.64
CA ARG A 173 -9.31 -3.72 -5.70
C ARG A 173 -9.91 -3.48 -7.09
N LYS A 174 -11.17 -3.85 -7.29
CA LYS A 174 -11.91 -3.61 -8.55
C LYS A 174 -12.03 -2.12 -8.86
N ASP A 175 -12.40 -1.30 -7.88
CA ASP A 175 -12.50 0.15 -8.06
C ASP A 175 -11.14 0.76 -8.50
N ARG A 176 -10.02 0.31 -7.91
CA ARG A 176 -8.67 0.72 -8.33
C ARG A 176 -8.28 0.22 -9.72
N GLU A 177 -8.66 -0.99 -10.08
CA GLU A 177 -8.43 -1.54 -11.43
C GLU A 177 -9.22 -0.74 -12.47
N GLU A 178 -10.46 -0.35 -12.17
CA GLU A 178 -11.29 0.52 -13.00
C GLU A 178 -10.69 1.93 -13.12
N GLU A 179 -10.22 2.55 -12.03
CA GLU A 179 -9.51 3.84 -12.08
C GLU A 179 -8.23 3.76 -12.93
N MET A 180 -7.47 2.67 -12.81
CA MET A 180 -6.29 2.40 -13.64
C MET A 180 -6.64 2.23 -15.12
N LEU A 181 -7.75 1.56 -15.43
CA LEU A 181 -8.26 1.43 -16.80
C LEU A 181 -8.75 2.76 -17.36
N GLN A 182 -9.46 3.56 -16.56
CA GLN A 182 -9.92 4.89 -16.94
C GLN A 182 -8.74 5.85 -17.17
N THR A 183 -7.69 5.78 -16.37
CA THR A 183 -6.49 6.60 -16.57
C THR A 183 -5.70 6.16 -17.82
N LYS A 184 -5.55 4.86 -18.06
CA LYS A 184 -4.96 4.33 -19.30
C LYS A 184 -5.75 4.76 -20.54
N THR A 185 -7.06 4.60 -20.55
CA THR A 185 -7.92 4.99 -21.67
C THR A 185 -7.89 6.51 -21.91
N ARG A 186 -7.89 7.33 -20.85
CA ARG A 186 -7.68 8.80 -20.97
C ARG A 186 -6.31 9.12 -21.59
N HIS A 187 -5.26 8.42 -21.17
CA HIS A 187 -3.92 8.64 -21.70
C HIS A 187 -3.81 8.21 -23.17
N GLU A 188 -4.38 7.05 -23.54
CA GLU A 188 -4.45 6.58 -24.92
C GLU A 188 -5.25 7.53 -25.81
N ASN A 189 -6.40 8.02 -25.35
CA ASN A 189 -7.19 9.01 -26.07
C ASN A 189 -6.44 10.34 -26.22
N ALA A 190 -5.72 10.80 -25.19
CA ALA A 190 -4.90 12.01 -25.27
C ALA A 190 -3.73 11.84 -26.25
N LEU A 191 -3.08 10.68 -26.28
CA LEU A 191 -2.04 10.37 -27.26
C LEU A 191 -2.62 10.31 -28.68
N LYS A 192 -3.80 9.73 -28.86
CA LYS A 192 -4.49 9.68 -30.15
C LYS A 192 -4.87 11.07 -30.64
N ALA A 193 -5.44 11.91 -29.77
CA ALA A 193 -5.77 13.30 -30.09
C ALA A 193 -4.52 14.09 -30.49
N LYS A 194 -3.40 13.96 -29.76
CA LYS A 194 -2.13 14.59 -30.14
C LYS A 194 -1.63 14.13 -31.51
N ARG A 195 -1.71 12.83 -31.82
CA ARG A 195 -1.34 12.31 -33.14
C ARG A 195 -2.24 12.84 -34.25
N GLU A 196 -3.54 12.99 -33.99
CA GLU A 196 -4.49 13.58 -34.94
C GLU A 196 -4.21 15.07 -35.16
N GLU A 197 -3.94 15.84 -34.10
CA GLU A 197 -3.52 17.24 -34.19
C GLU A 197 -2.20 17.40 -34.96
N GLU A 198 -1.18 16.59 -34.67
CA GLU A 198 0.09 16.58 -35.42
C GLU A 198 -0.12 16.20 -36.90
N ALA A 199 -1.01 15.23 -37.18
CA ALA A 199 -1.38 14.85 -38.55
C ALA A 199 -2.14 15.98 -39.28
N GLU A 200 -3.00 16.72 -38.59
CA GLU A 200 -3.67 17.89 -39.15
C GLU A 200 -2.70 19.05 -39.39
N GLU A 201 -1.78 19.32 -38.47
CA GLU A 201 -0.78 20.38 -38.62
C GLU A 201 0.17 20.06 -39.78
N THR A 202 0.64 18.82 -39.89
CA THR A 202 1.45 18.39 -41.04
C THR A 202 0.69 18.51 -42.36
N ARG A 203 -0.60 18.15 -42.41
CA ARG A 203 -1.46 18.38 -43.59
C ARG A 203 -1.63 19.87 -43.91
N ARG A 204 -1.80 20.73 -42.90
CA ARG A 204 -1.88 22.19 -43.09
C ARG A 204 -0.57 22.73 -43.68
N ARG A 205 0.58 22.37 -43.12
CA ARG A 205 1.90 22.75 -43.63
C ARG A 205 2.13 22.25 -45.06
N GLN A 206 1.73 21.02 -45.39
CA GLN A 206 1.81 20.51 -46.76
C GLN A 206 0.95 21.31 -47.74
N ARG A 207 -0.28 21.70 -47.34
CA ARG A 207 -1.15 22.55 -48.15
C ARG A 207 -0.58 23.96 -48.32
N GLU A 208 0.03 24.53 -47.29
CA GLU A 208 0.70 25.83 -47.36
C GLU A 208 1.90 25.78 -48.30
N GLN A 209 2.75 24.76 -48.18
CA GLN A 209 3.88 24.53 -49.09
C GLN A 209 3.42 24.33 -50.53
N GLN A 210 2.34 23.58 -50.77
CA GLN A 210 1.76 23.43 -52.11
C GLN A 210 1.25 24.77 -52.66
N LYS A 211 0.51 25.56 -51.86
CA LYS A 211 0.04 26.89 -52.27
C LYS A 211 1.19 27.86 -52.53
N GLU A 212 2.26 27.82 -51.74
CA GLU A 212 3.46 28.62 -51.99
C GLU A 212 4.16 28.19 -53.27
N TYR A 213 4.29 26.88 -53.51
CA TYR A 213 4.84 26.35 -54.74
C TYR A 213 4.02 26.77 -55.97
N GLU A 214 2.69 26.69 -55.90
CA GLU A 214 1.78 27.15 -56.95
C GLU A 214 1.90 28.66 -57.19
N ARG A 215 1.96 29.48 -56.13
CA ARG A 215 2.19 30.93 -56.24
C ARG A 215 3.53 31.23 -56.90
N LEU A 216 4.57 30.46 -56.57
CA LEU A 216 5.91 30.65 -57.13
C LEU A 216 5.97 30.23 -58.61
N GLN A 217 5.27 29.15 -58.97
CA GLN A 217 5.07 28.74 -60.37
C GLN A 217 4.28 29.79 -61.16
N GLN A 218 3.22 30.35 -60.57
CA GLN A 218 2.43 31.41 -61.20
C GLN A 218 3.27 32.66 -61.41
N LYS A 219 4.04 33.10 -60.40
CA LYS A 219 5.00 34.22 -60.57
C LYS A 219 6.00 33.96 -61.69
N LYS A 220 6.55 32.75 -61.77
CA LYS A 220 7.46 32.38 -62.88
C LYS A 220 6.78 32.47 -64.25
N LYS A 221 5.52 32.05 -64.36
CA LYS A 221 4.73 32.21 -65.61
C LYS A 221 4.48 33.67 -65.93
N ASP A 222 4.05 34.46 -64.94
CA ASP A 222 3.78 35.89 -65.10
C ASP A 222 5.06 36.65 -65.49
N ASP A 223 6.21 36.32 -64.88
CA ASP A 223 7.52 36.87 -65.22
C ASP A 223 7.95 36.44 -66.64
N ALA A 224 7.72 35.19 -67.02
CA ALA A 224 8.00 34.70 -68.38
C ALA A 224 7.13 35.42 -69.43
N ASP A 225 5.85 35.63 -69.14
CA ASP A 225 4.92 36.38 -69.99
C ASP A 225 5.30 37.85 -70.07
N LYS A 226 5.72 38.46 -68.95
CA LYS A 226 6.23 39.83 -68.92
C LYS A 226 7.50 39.95 -69.76
N MET A 227 8.44 39.00 -69.65
CA MET A 227 9.64 38.95 -70.48
C MET A 227 9.31 38.76 -71.96
N ARG A 228 8.29 37.94 -72.28
CA ARG A 228 7.82 37.76 -73.66
C ARG A 228 7.21 39.04 -74.22
N ARG A 229 6.36 39.73 -73.45
CA ARG A 229 5.80 41.04 -73.82
C ARG A 229 6.88 42.08 -74.04
N TRP A 230 7.86 42.16 -73.14
CA TRP A 230 8.99 43.06 -73.26
C TRP A 230 9.85 42.77 -74.50
N LYS A 231 10.09 41.50 -74.82
CA LYS A 231 10.77 41.11 -76.07
C LYS A 231 10.00 41.57 -77.31
N LEU A 232 8.69 41.32 -77.36
CA LEU A 232 7.83 41.76 -78.47
C LEU A 232 7.78 43.28 -78.60
N GLU A 233 7.73 44.00 -77.48
CA GLU A 233 7.77 45.47 -77.45
C GLU A 233 9.12 46.00 -77.92
N ASN A 234 10.22 45.39 -77.50
CA ASN A 234 11.54 45.72 -78.01
C ASN A 234 11.69 45.45 -79.50
N GLU A 235 11.18 44.33 -80.01
CA GLU A 235 11.17 44.02 -81.44
C GLU A 235 10.38 45.05 -82.23
N ARG A 236 9.21 45.48 -81.73
CA ARG A 236 8.43 46.58 -82.32
C ARG A 236 9.19 47.90 -82.33
N ASN A 237 9.81 48.26 -81.20
CA ASN A 237 10.64 49.46 -81.10
C ASN A 237 11.85 49.41 -82.03
N LEU A 238 12.45 48.24 -82.24
CA LEU A 238 13.56 48.02 -83.17
C LEU A 238 13.08 48.19 -84.62
N ALA A 239 11.95 47.58 -84.98
CA ALA A 239 11.34 47.72 -86.29
C ALA A 239 10.91 49.17 -86.58
N GLU A 240 10.41 49.90 -85.57
CA GLU A 240 10.05 51.31 -85.69
C GLU A 240 11.30 52.20 -85.84
N LYS A 241 12.36 51.94 -85.07
CA LYS A 241 13.66 52.61 -85.26
C LYS A 241 14.25 52.33 -86.64
N GLU A 242 14.12 51.10 -87.15
CA GLU A 242 14.59 50.75 -88.49
C GLU A 242 13.76 51.43 -89.58
N ARG A 243 12.43 51.52 -89.41
CA ARG A 243 11.56 52.34 -90.28
C ARG A 243 11.96 53.81 -90.25
N LEU A 244 12.21 54.39 -89.07
CA LEU A 244 12.68 55.77 -88.95
C LEU A 244 14.04 55.97 -89.63
N ARG A 245 14.98 55.02 -89.50
CA ARG A 245 16.25 55.06 -90.25
C ARG A 245 16.04 54.99 -91.76
N GLN A 246 15.10 54.17 -92.24
CA GLN A 246 14.77 54.10 -93.66
C GLN A 246 14.12 55.40 -94.16
N VAL A 247 13.27 56.02 -93.35
CA VAL A 247 12.68 57.33 -93.66
C VAL A 247 13.75 58.41 -93.69
N GLN A 248 14.62 58.48 -92.68
CA GLN A 248 15.77 59.41 -92.64
C GLN A 248 16.69 59.19 -93.84
N HIS A 249 17.00 57.94 -94.20
CA HIS A 249 17.81 57.65 -95.37
C HIS A 249 17.14 58.09 -96.67
N ARG A 250 15.81 57.97 -96.78
CA ARG A 250 15.04 58.51 -97.92
C ARG A 250 15.05 60.03 -97.93
N GLU A 251 14.86 60.68 -96.79
CA GLU A 251 14.93 62.13 -96.64
C GLU A 251 16.34 62.65 -96.95
N ASP A 252 17.39 61.94 -96.54
CA ASP A 252 18.79 62.23 -96.87
C ASP A 252 19.06 62.06 -98.37
N LEU A 253 18.50 61.03 -99.01
CA LEU A 253 18.58 60.86 -100.46
C LEU A 253 17.80 61.95 -101.21
N GLU A 254 16.65 62.37 -100.71
CA GLU A 254 15.87 63.47 -101.27
C GLU A 254 16.54 64.82 -101.04
N PHE A 255 17.15 65.02 -99.86
CA PHE A 255 17.94 66.19 -99.53
C PHE A 255 19.20 66.22 -100.39
N SER A 256 19.89 65.11 -100.56
CA SER A 256 21.03 64.95 -101.48
C SER A 256 20.61 65.24 -102.92
N ARG A 257 19.45 64.74 -103.39
CA ARG A 257 18.92 65.09 -104.73
C ARG A 257 18.55 66.56 -104.86
N LYS A 258 17.99 67.20 -103.81
CA LYS A 258 17.69 68.63 -103.80
C LYS A 258 18.97 69.48 -103.75
N ALA A 259 19.96 69.04 -102.97
CA ALA A 259 21.28 69.66 -102.90
C ALA A 259 22.03 69.48 -104.22
N GLN A 260 21.92 68.32 -104.88
CA GLN A 260 22.45 68.08 -106.22
C GLN A 260 21.75 68.98 -107.23
N LYS A 261 20.42 69.10 -107.22
CA LYS A 261 19.71 70.08 -108.06
C LYS A 261 20.11 71.52 -107.77
N ALA A 262 20.31 71.88 -106.51
CA ALA A 262 20.79 73.20 -106.13
C ALA A 262 22.26 73.43 -106.55
N LEU A 263 23.09 72.38 -106.55
CA LEU A 263 24.44 72.39 -107.09
C LEU A 263 24.43 72.47 -108.61
N ASP A 264 23.54 71.76 -109.31
CA ASP A 264 23.39 71.81 -110.76
C ASP A 264 22.84 73.18 -111.18
N ASP A 265 21.90 73.76 -110.43
CA ASP A 265 21.40 75.14 -110.62
C ASP A 265 22.49 76.17 -110.28
N ALA A 266 23.29 75.92 -109.25
CA ALA A 266 24.44 76.74 -108.90
C ALA A 266 25.58 76.57 -109.91
N GLU A 267 25.74 75.42 -110.54
CA GLU A 267 26.70 75.14 -111.61
C GLU A 267 26.23 75.76 -112.92
N ALA A 268 24.93 75.77 -113.21
CA ALA A 268 24.37 76.52 -114.31
C ALA A 268 24.59 78.03 -114.09
N ARG A 269 24.34 78.54 -112.88
CA ARG A 269 24.69 79.91 -112.50
C ARG A 269 26.20 80.14 -112.49
N ARG A 270 27.00 79.15 -112.11
CA ARG A 270 28.46 79.22 -112.10
C ARG A 270 29.02 79.09 -113.50
N LEU A 271 28.35 78.48 -114.47
CA LEU A 271 28.74 78.47 -115.89
C LEU A 271 28.40 79.81 -116.53
N GLU A 272 27.27 80.42 -116.15
CA GLU A 272 26.92 81.80 -116.48
C GLU A 272 27.93 82.79 -115.86
N ASP A 273 28.25 82.62 -114.57
CA ASP A 273 29.22 83.41 -113.84
C ASP A 273 30.64 83.08 -114.27
N LEU A 274 31.00 81.85 -114.69
CA LEU A 274 32.30 81.48 -115.27
C LEU A 274 32.42 82.01 -116.69
N ARG A 275 31.34 82.23 -117.42
CA ARG A 275 31.38 83.00 -118.66
C ARG A 275 31.73 84.47 -118.37
N ILE A 276 31.17 85.05 -117.31
CA ILE A 276 31.44 86.42 -116.82
C ILE A 276 32.80 86.53 -116.08
N LEU A 277 33.27 85.44 -115.46
CA LEU A 277 34.46 85.35 -114.63
C LEU A 277 35.65 84.82 -115.44
N ASN A 278 35.49 84.10 -116.55
CA ASN A 278 36.57 83.82 -117.51
C ASN A 278 37.01 85.12 -118.24
N GLU A 279 36.10 86.10 -118.36
CA GLU A 279 36.46 87.49 -118.70
C GLU A 279 37.20 88.23 -117.57
N LYS A 280 36.97 87.87 -116.29
CA LYS A 280 37.62 88.49 -115.10
C LYS A 280 38.82 87.72 -114.53
N MET A 281 39.04 86.45 -114.91
CA MET A 281 40.10 85.54 -114.46
C MET A 281 41.34 85.58 -115.36
N LYS A 282 41.35 86.43 -116.40
CA LYS A 282 42.60 87.02 -116.88
C LYS A 282 43.25 87.96 -115.85
N ALA A 283 42.62 88.26 -114.72
CA ALA A 283 43.08 89.30 -113.80
C ALA A 283 43.33 88.91 -112.33
N LYS A 284 43.10 87.67 -111.83
CA LYS A 284 43.22 87.43 -110.37
C LYS A 284 43.52 86.00 -109.88
N GLU A 285 44.43 85.30 -110.54
CA GLU A 285 44.88 83.95 -110.16
C GLU A 285 46.09 83.95 -109.18
N LYS A 286 46.03 84.72 -108.08
CA LYS A 286 47.19 84.85 -107.16
C LYS A 286 46.95 85.04 -105.65
N TYR A 287 45.82 84.60 -105.07
CA TYR A 287 45.61 84.70 -103.61
C TYR A 287 44.92 83.46 -102.98
N GLY A 288 45.37 82.26 -103.36
CA GLY A 288 44.88 80.98 -102.83
C GLY A 288 45.75 80.31 -101.76
N GLU A 289 46.79 80.98 -101.25
CA GLU A 289 47.80 80.37 -100.37
C GLU A 289 47.71 80.77 -98.87
N ILE A 290 46.67 81.50 -98.43
CA ILE A 290 46.57 82.05 -97.05
C ILE A 290 45.53 81.31 -96.16
N LEU A 291 45.31 80.01 -96.35
CA LEU A 291 44.31 79.25 -95.57
C LEU A 291 44.82 77.94 -94.94
N GLY A 292 46.13 77.85 -94.70
CA GLY A 292 46.77 76.71 -94.02
C GLY A 292 47.01 76.89 -92.51
N ALA A 293 46.84 78.10 -91.96
CA ALA A 293 47.27 78.41 -90.59
C ALA A 293 46.15 78.47 -89.53
N SER A 294 44.89 78.23 -89.90
CA SER A 294 43.73 78.34 -88.98
C SER A 294 43.29 77.02 -88.34
N ASN A 295 43.76 75.86 -88.82
CA ASN A 295 43.25 74.55 -88.38
C ASN A 295 43.95 74.00 -87.12
N ALA A 296 45.19 74.43 -86.85
CA ALA A 296 45.97 73.94 -85.71
C ALA A 296 45.50 74.49 -84.34
N ALA A 297 44.76 75.61 -84.32
CA ALA A 297 44.26 76.21 -83.08
C ALA A 297 42.98 75.54 -82.54
N ILE A 298 42.19 74.90 -83.42
CA ILE A 298 40.92 74.26 -83.05
C ILE A 298 41.18 72.89 -82.42
N GLU A 299 42.16 72.13 -82.92
CA GLU A 299 42.52 70.81 -82.42
C GLU A 299 43.03 70.85 -80.96
N ALA A 300 43.79 71.90 -80.60
CA ALA A 300 44.30 72.08 -79.23
C ALA A 300 43.19 72.42 -78.21
N GLU A 301 42.11 73.06 -78.64
CA GLU A 301 41.00 73.45 -77.75
C GLU A 301 40.07 72.27 -77.42
N ASP A 302 39.89 71.34 -78.36
CA ASP A 302 39.06 70.15 -78.19
C ASP A 302 39.75 69.08 -77.31
N GLU A 303 41.08 68.94 -77.39
CA GLU A 303 41.84 68.05 -76.49
C GLU A 303 41.73 68.49 -75.03
N ALA A 304 41.77 69.79 -74.75
CA ALA A 304 41.63 70.33 -73.41
C ALA A 304 40.22 70.12 -72.81
N ARG A 305 39.17 70.13 -73.65
CA ARG A 305 37.79 69.86 -73.21
C ARG A 305 37.60 68.39 -72.85
N MET A 306 38.16 67.46 -73.63
CA MET A 306 38.07 66.02 -73.36
C MET A 306 38.73 65.62 -72.04
N VAL A 307 39.88 66.21 -71.70
CA VAL A 307 40.58 65.95 -70.43
C VAL A 307 39.76 66.44 -69.22
N LYS A 308 39.06 67.59 -69.33
CA LYS A 308 38.16 68.07 -68.26
C LYS A 308 36.98 67.13 -68.04
N ILE A 309 36.35 66.65 -69.11
CA ILE A 309 35.20 65.74 -69.03
C ILE A 309 35.61 64.40 -68.37
N GLN A 310 36.78 63.86 -68.71
CA GLN A 310 37.29 62.62 -68.10
C GLN A 310 37.59 62.78 -66.61
N ASN A 311 38.15 63.91 -66.19
CA ASN A 311 38.44 64.19 -64.78
C ASN A 311 37.17 64.42 -63.96
N GLU A 312 36.14 65.04 -64.54
CA GLU A 312 34.82 65.17 -63.90
C GLU A 312 34.09 63.82 -63.77
N ALA A 313 34.21 62.95 -64.77
CA ALA A 313 33.67 61.59 -64.71
C ALA A 313 34.35 60.75 -63.61
N LYS A 314 35.68 60.84 -63.47
CA LYS A 314 36.42 60.17 -62.38
C LYS A 314 36.00 60.67 -61.00
N LYS A 315 35.87 61.99 -60.82
CA LYS A 315 35.38 62.57 -59.54
C LYS A 315 33.96 62.12 -59.20
N LYS A 316 33.04 62.03 -60.18
CA LYS A 316 31.68 61.51 -59.97
C LYS A 316 31.69 60.03 -59.59
N ALA A 317 32.53 59.21 -60.23
CA ALA A 317 32.67 57.79 -59.91
C ALA A 317 33.24 57.56 -58.49
N GLU A 318 34.26 58.32 -58.09
CA GLU A 318 34.84 58.25 -56.73
C GLU A 318 33.84 58.69 -55.65
N ALA A 319 33.03 59.73 -55.92
CA ALA A 319 31.98 60.18 -55.00
C ALA A 319 30.91 59.09 -54.80
N GLN A 320 30.44 58.46 -55.88
CA GLN A 320 29.46 57.37 -55.81
C GLN A 320 30.01 56.14 -55.08
N TYR A 321 31.31 55.84 -55.24
CA TYR A 321 31.96 54.74 -54.54
C TYR A 321 32.04 55.01 -53.02
N LYS A 322 32.45 56.22 -52.61
CA LYS A 322 32.49 56.63 -51.20
C LYS A 322 31.10 56.62 -50.56
N GLU A 323 30.07 57.06 -51.27
CA GLU A 323 28.69 57.04 -50.79
C GLU A 323 28.16 55.61 -50.58
N ARG A 324 28.47 54.68 -51.50
CA ARG A 324 28.15 53.26 -51.32
C ARG A 324 28.84 52.67 -50.09
N LEU A 325 30.13 52.96 -49.90
CA LEU A 325 30.91 52.47 -48.77
C LEU A 325 30.32 52.97 -47.42
N GLN A 326 29.91 54.24 -47.36
CA GLN A 326 29.27 54.82 -46.17
C GLN A 326 27.91 54.19 -45.89
N ARG A 327 27.08 53.95 -46.92
CA ARG A 327 25.79 53.26 -46.76
C ARG A 327 25.95 51.81 -46.28
N GLU A 328 26.93 51.07 -46.82
CA GLU A 328 27.21 49.72 -46.35
C GLU A 328 27.73 49.71 -44.90
N HIS A 329 28.56 50.67 -44.53
CA HIS A 329 29.03 50.82 -43.16
C HIS A 329 27.89 51.15 -42.19
N GLN A 330 26.99 52.07 -42.55
CA GLN A 330 25.79 52.39 -41.76
C GLN A 330 24.89 51.17 -41.59
N LYS A 331 24.61 50.42 -42.67
CA LYS A 331 23.85 49.17 -42.59
C LYS A 331 24.51 48.14 -41.66
N LYS A 332 25.84 48.02 -41.67
CA LYS A 332 26.57 47.12 -40.75
C LYS A 332 26.42 47.57 -39.29
N ILE A 333 26.41 48.86 -39.01
CA ILE A 333 26.19 49.41 -37.66
C ILE A 333 24.75 49.13 -37.22
N GLU A 334 23.76 49.39 -38.07
CA GLU A 334 22.34 49.10 -37.77
C GLU A 334 22.11 47.62 -37.49
N VAL A 335 22.67 46.73 -38.32
CA VAL A 335 22.57 45.28 -38.11
C VAL A 335 23.23 44.89 -36.78
N ARG A 336 24.42 45.40 -36.46
CA ARG A 336 25.06 45.15 -35.16
C ARG A 336 24.19 45.62 -33.99
N GLN A 337 23.64 46.83 -34.05
CA GLN A 337 22.78 47.36 -33.00
C GLN A 337 21.50 46.54 -32.83
N THR A 338 20.90 46.04 -33.92
CA THR A 338 19.72 45.16 -33.84
C THR A 338 20.06 43.80 -33.24
N LEU A 339 21.20 43.21 -33.62
CA LEU A 339 21.67 41.95 -33.04
C LEU A 339 22.01 42.11 -31.56
N ASP A 340 22.71 43.17 -31.17
CA ASP A 340 23.03 43.45 -29.77
C ASP A 340 21.76 43.62 -28.92
N LYS A 341 20.73 44.32 -29.45
CA LYS A 341 19.42 44.41 -28.79
C LYS A 341 18.74 43.04 -28.66
N GLN A 342 18.77 42.22 -29.71
CA GLN A 342 18.19 40.87 -29.67
C GLN A 342 18.91 39.97 -28.66
N VAL A 343 20.24 40.06 -28.58
CA VAL A 343 21.04 39.32 -27.59
C VAL A 343 20.70 39.78 -26.17
N GLN A 344 20.66 41.08 -25.91
CA GLN A 344 20.28 41.63 -24.61
C GLN A 344 18.86 41.23 -24.20
N GLU A 345 17.91 41.23 -25.14
CA GLU A 345 16.53 40.80 -24.88
C GLU A 345 16.46 39.30 -24.58
N GLN A 346 17.22 38.46 -25.29
CA GLN A 346 17.33 37.04 -24.99
C GLN A 346 17.98 36.77 -23.63
N GLU A 347 19.03 37.51 -23.27
CA GLU A 347 19.67 37.40 -21.97
C GLU A 347 18.73 37.82 -20.84
N HIS A 348 17.96 38.89 -21.04
CA HIS A 348 16.93 39.33 -20.10
C HIS A 348 15.86 38.27 -19.89
N ARG A 349 15.29 37.71 -20.97
CA ARG A 349 14.30 36.63 -20.90
C ARG A 349 14.85 35.40 -20.19
N LYS A 350 16.08 34.98 -20.51
CA LYS A 350 16.73 33.84 -19.82
C LYS A 350 16.94 34.13 -18.33
N LYS A 351 17.25 35.38 -17.96
CA LYS A 351 17.39 35.77 -16.55
C LYS A 351 16.04 35.72 -15.84
N GLU A 352 14.98 36.26 -16.44
CA GLU A 352 13.62 36.20 -15.90
C GLU A 352 13.11 34.76 -15.76
N GLU A 353 13.35 33.91 -16.75
CA GLU A 353 13.01 32.48 -16.70
C GLU A 353 13.76 31.76 -15.58
N ARG A 354 15.05 32.03 -15.40
CA ARG A 354 15.84 31.49 -14.29
C ARG A 354 15.32 31.97 -12.94
N GLU A 355 14.99 33.25 -12.80
CA GLU A 355 14.43 33.81 -11.58
C GLU A 355 13.03 33.23 -11.29
N ALA A 356 12.19 33.06 -12.29
CA ALA A 356 10.88 32.42 -12.16
C ALA A 356 11.01 30.94 -11.76
N MET A 357 11.95 30.21 -12.37
CA MET A 357 12.25 28.82 -12.02
C MET A 357 12.78 28.71 -10.57
N LEU A 358 13.66 29.63 -10.15
CA LEU A 358 14.15 29.68 -8.77
C LEU A 358 13.02 29.96 -7.78
N ARG A 359 12.15 30.93 -8.06
CA ARG A 359 10.96 31.21 -7.23
C ARG A 359 10.05 29.99 -7.14
N GLN A 360 9.83 29.30 -8.25
CA GLN A 360 9.02 28.08 -8.27
C GLN A 360 9.68 26.95 -7.45
N SER A 361 10.99 26.77 -7.59
CA SER A 361 11.76 25.81 -6.79
C SER A 361 11.69 26.12 -5.29
N ASP A 362 11.79 27.39 -4.91
CA ASP A 362 11.69 27.82 -3.51
C ASP A 362 10.28 27.64 -2.96
N MET A 363 9.24 27.85 -3.78
CA MET A 363 7.86 27.50 -3.37
C MET A 363 7.71 25.99 -3.13
N PHE A 364 8.26 25.15 -4.01
CA PHE A 364 8.22 23.69 -3.80
C PHE A 364 9.03 23.25 -2.57
N LYS A 365 10.19 23.86 -2.30
CA LYS A 365 10.96 23.61 -1.06
C LYS A 365 10.16 24.00 0.18
N LYS A 366 9.47 25.14 0.15
CA LYS A 366 8.60 25.58 1.26
C LYS A 366 7.42 24.64 1.46
N GLN A 367 6.73 24.25 0.38
CA GLN A 367 5.62 23.28 0.45
C GLN A 367 6.08 21.92 0.98
N ALA A 368 7.24 21.43 0.54
CA ALA A 368 7.81 20.18 1.06
C ALA A 368 8.19 20.29 2.54
N ALA A 369 8.80 21.40 2.96
CA ALA A 369 9.16 21.65 4.35
C ALA A 369 7.91 21.77 5.25
N GLU A 370 6.85 22.42 4.75
CA GLU A 370 5.57 22.56 5.44
C GLU A 370 4.85 21.21 5.59
N ALA A 371 4.82 20.40 4.52
CA ALA A 371 4.28 19.04 4.58
C ALA A 371 5.03 18.16 5.59
N MET A 372 6.38 18.21 5.59
CA MET A 372 7.17 17.49 6.60
C MET A 372 6.91 18.00 8.03
N ALA A 373 6.72 19.31 8.21
CA ALA A 373 6.40 19.88 9.51
C ALA A 373 5.01 19.46 9.99
N GLU A 374 4.02 19.42 9.10
CA GLU A 374 2.67 18.95 9.41
C GLU A 374 2.64 17.46 9.77
N ASP A 375 3.37 16.62 9.03
CA ASP A 375 3.50 15.20 9.36
C ASP A 375 4.18 14.99 10.72
N ARG A 376 5.23 15.77 11.02
CA ARG A 376 5.85 15.76 12.36
C ARG A 376 4.86 16.17 13.45
N ARG A 377 4.03 17.20 13.22
CA ARG A 377 2.99 17.63 14.17
C ARG A 377 1.94 16.53 14.38
N LYS A 378 1.47 15.87 13.32
CA LYS A 378 0.50 14.75 13.42
C LYS A 378 1.09 13.57 14.16
N MET A 379 2.36 13.22 13.90
CA MET A 379 3.04 12.15 14.62
C MET A 379 3.24 12.49 16.10
N GLN A 380 3.57 13.74 16.41
CA GLN A 380 3.68 14.20 17.79
C GLN A 380 2.32 14.16 18.51
N GLN A 381 1.25 14.67 17.89
CA GLN A 381 -0.11 14.60 18.46
C GLN A 381 -0.54 13.15 18.72
N ARG A 382 -0.19 12.21 17.84
CA ARG A 382 -0.47 10.78 18.06
C ARG A 382 0.30 10.22 19.25
N ARG A 383 1.57 10.60 19.43
CA ARG A 383 2.37 10.22 20.61
C ARG A 383 1.78 10.81 21.87
N ASP A 384 1.49 12.10 21.88
CA ASP A 384 0.91 12.80 23.04
C ASP A 384 -0.46 12.19 23.42
N ALA A 385 -1.28 11.79 22.43
CA ALA A 385 -2.55 11.11 22.67
C ALA A 385 -2.36 9.68 23.23
N GLN A 386 -1.36 8.93 22.75
CA GLN A 386 -1.00 7.62 23.29
C GLN A 386 -0.48 7.72 24.72
N ASP A 387 0.36 8.72 25.00
CA ASP A 387 0.90 8.98 26.34
C ASP A 387 -0.20 9.42 27.30
N ALA A 388 -1.14 10.27 26.85
CA ALA A 388 -2.31 10.65 27.63
C ALA A 388 -3.21 9.43 27.95
N TYR A 389 -3.46 8.57 26.97
CA TYR A 389 -4.21 7.34 27.17
C TYR A 389 -3.49 6.38 28.13
N ARG A 390 -2.17 6.27 28.03
CA ARG A 390 -1.35 5.49 28.95
C ARG A 390 -1.43 6.04 30.38
N MET A 391 -1.33 7.35 30.57
CA MET A 391 -1.51 7.97 31.89
C MET A 391 -2.90 7.68 32.47
N GLN A 392 -3.97 7.75 31.67
CA GLN A 392 -5.31 7.39 32.13
C GLN A 392 -5.40 5.93 32.59
N LEU A 393 -4.77 4.99 31.86
CA LEU A 393 -4.68 3.58 32.26
C LEU A 393 -3.89 3.40 33.56
N GLU A 394 -2.75 4.09 33.70
CA GLU A 394 -1.94 4.04 34.91
C GLU A 394 -2.70 4.60 36.12
N ASP A 395 -3.47 5.67 35.95
CA ASP A 395 -4.33 6.22 37.00
C ASP A 395 -5.50 5.29 37.36
N GLN A 396 -6.13 4.64 36.37
CA GLN A 396 -7.14 3.59 36.62
C GLN A 396 -6.54 2.43 37.41
N LEU A 397 -5.36 1.95 37.03
CA LEU A 397 -4.65 0.88 37.73
C LEU A 397 -4.27 1.30 39.16
N ARG A 398 -3.79 2.53 39.36
CA ARG A 398 -3.50 3.08 40.70
C ARG A 398 -4.77 3.18 41.54
N HIS A 399 -5.89 3.59 40.95
CA HIS A 399 -7.18 3.64 41.63
C HIS A 399 -7.67 2.24 42.03
N ASP A 400 -7.59 1.27 41.10
CA ASP A 400 -7.92 -0.13 41.36
C ASP A 400 -7.05 -0.75 42.45
N VAL A 401 -5.73 -0.48 42.45
CA VAL A 401 -4.81 -0.94 43.50
C VAL A 401 -5.15 -0.32 44.86
N LYS A 402 -5.52 0.97 44.90
CA LYS A 402 -5.99 1.62 46.14
C LYS A 402 -7.30 1.03 46.65
N LEU A 403 -8.21 0.66 45.75
CA LEU A 403 -9.53 0.14 46.11
C LEU A 403 -9.51 -1.37 46.43
N ARG A 404 -8.59 -2.16 45.87
CA ARG A 404 -8.51 -3.62 46.08
C ARG A 404 -8.57 -4.06 47.56
N PRO A 405 -7.76 -3.50 48.48
CA PRO A 405 -7.80 -3.90 49.89
C PRO A 405 -9.14 -3.59 50.55
N ALA A 406 -9.78 -2.47 50.19
CA ALA A 406 -11.04 -2.06 50.79
C ALA A 406 -12.26 -2.74 50.15
N ARG A 407 -12.18 -3.12 48.88
CA ARG A 407 -13.29 -3.70 48.10
C ARG A 407 -13.72 -5.08 48.60
N GLU A 408 -12.79 -5.86 49.15
CA GLU A 408 -13.08 -7.18 49.72
C GLU A 408 -13.32 -7.13 51.24
N LEU A 409 -12.76 -6.14 51.95
CA LEU A 409 -12.93 -5.98 53.41
C LEU A 409 -14.18 -5.19 53.81
N MET A 410 -14.69 -4.31 52.95
CA MET A 410 -15.88 -3.51 53.24
C MET A 410 -17.13 -4.27 52.79
N MET A 411 -18.03 -4.56 53.73
CA MET A 411 -19.39 -5.01 53.39
C MET A 411 -20.03 -4.02 52.42
N SER A 412 -20.67 -4.56 51.38
CA SER A 412 -21.42 -3.77 50.41
C SER A 412 -22.51 -2.97 51.12
N GLU A 413 -22.97 -1.86 50.53
CA GLU A 413 -24.05 -1.07 51.14
C GLU A 413 -25.33 -1.88 51.37
N VAL A 414 -25.56 -2.93 50.57
CA VAL A 414 -26.66 -3.88 50.71
C VAL A 414 -26.47 -4.76 51.94
N GLU A 415 -25.28 -5.33 52.13
CA GLU A 415 -24.92 -6.13 53.32
C GLU A 415 -24.95 -5.28 54.59
N ARG A 416 -24.50 -4.01 54.54
CA ARG A 416 -24.62 -3.08 55.68
C ARG A 416 -26.06 -2.77 56.04
N LYS A 417 -26.96 -2.64 55.05
CA LYS A 417 -28.39 -2.43 55.30
C LYS A 417 -29.03 -3.68 55.91
N MET A 418 -28.69 -4.88 55.44
CA MET A 418 -29.15 -6.15 56.02
C MET A 418 -28.62 -6.36 57.44
N ASN A 419 -27.34 -6.09 57.70
CA ASN A 419 -26.75 -6.27 59.03
C ASN A 419 -27.13 -5.17 60.04
N ARG A 420 -27.78 -4.09 59.58
CA ARG A 420 -28.28 -3.01 60.46
C ARG A 420 -29.42 -3.48 61.37
N SER A 421 -30.19 -4.50 60.96
CA SER A 421 -31.26 -5.10 61.77
C SER A 421 -30.77 -6.09 62.83
N PHE A 422 -29.49 -6.45 62.82
CA PHE A 422 -28.88 -7.39 63.78
C PHE A 422 -28.16 -6.72 64.95
N ARG A 423 -28.28 -5.39 65.13
CA ARG A 423 -27.73 -4.73 66.34
C ARG A 423 -28.53 -5.17 67.58
N PRO A 424 -27.92 -5.83 68.58
CA PRO A 424 -28.58 -6.10 69.85
C PRO A 424 -28.81 -4.77 70.58
N ARG A 425 -29.95 -4.66 71.25
CA ARG A 425 -30.31 -3.51 72.10
C ARG A 425 -29.40 -3.43 73.32
#